data_AF-A0A350KPB5-F1
#
_entry.id   AF-A0A350KPB5-F1
#
_cell.length_a   1.000
_cell.length_b   1.000
_cell.length_c   1.000
_cell.angle_alpha   90.00
_cell.angle_beta   90.00
_cell.angle_gamma   90.00
#
_symmetry.space_group_name_H-M   'P 1'
#
loop_
_entity.id
_entity.type
_entity.pdbx_description
1 polymer ?
#
loop_
_entity_poly.entity_id
_entity_poly.type
_entity_poly.pdbx_seq_one_letter_code
_entity_poly.pdbx_strand_id
1 'polypeptide(L)' 'MFDTLAEKLGGVFDRLARRGALTESDVDTAMREIRIALLEADVA' A
#
# COMPACT_ATOMS: atom_id res chain seq x y z
N MET A 1 14.74 -1.03 -6.74
CA MET A 1 14.28 -1.49 -5.42
C MET A 1 13.49 -0.39 -4.72
N PHE A 2 14.13 0.74 -4.37
CA PHE A 2 13.43 1.84 -3.68
C PHE A 2 12.37 2.54 -4.55
N ASP A 3 12.66 2.76 -5.84
CA ASP A 3 11.69 3.36 -6.77
C ASP A 3 10.46 2.46 -6.98
N THR A 4 10.69 1.15 -7.07
CA THR A 4 9.64 0.14 -7.23
C THR A 4 8.75 0.05 -5.99
N LEU A 5 9.34 0.17 -4.79
CA LEU A 5 8.60 0.25 -3.55
C LEU A 5 7.81 1.57 -3.47
N ALA A 6 8.41 2.69 -3.84
CA ALA A 6 7.77 4.00 -3.85
C ALA A 6 6.56 4.03 -4.79
N GLU A 7 6.68 3.43 -5.98
CA GLU A 7 5.57 3.31 -6.93
C GLU A 7 4.42 2.46 -6.38
N LYS A 8 4.73 1.30 -5.78
CA LYS A 8 3.72 0.43 -5.16
C LYS A 8 2.99 1.13 -4.01
N LEU A 9 3.73 1.76 -3.11
CA LEU A 9 3.14 2.49 -1.98
C LEU A 9 2.32 3.70 -2.46
N GLY A 10 2.82 4.45 -3.44
CA GLY A 10 2.08 5.54 -4.07
C GLY A 10 0.73 5.08 -4.62
N GLY A 11 0.71 3.96 -5.36
CA GLY A 11 -0.53 3.39 -5.89
C GLY A 11 -1.52 2.89 -4.83
N VAL A 12 -1.06 2.45 -3.66
CA VAL A 12 -1.94 2.11 -2.53
C VAL A 12 -2.56 3.39 -1.95
N PHE A 13 -1.74 4.40 -1.67
CA PHE A 13 -2.23 5.64 -1.08
C PHE A 13 -3.14 6.43 -2.01
N ASP A 14 -2.89 6.43 -3.31
CA ASP A 14 -3.77 7.06 -4.31
C ASP A 14 -5.17 6.44 -4.31
N ARG A 15 -5.25 5.12 -4.18
CA ARG A 15 -6.53 4.40 -4.09
C ARG A 15 -7.30 4.74 -2.82
N LEU A 16 -6.60 4.82 -1.69
CA LEU A 16 -7.21 5.23 -0.42
C LEU A 16 -7.68 6.68 -0.46
N ALA A 17 -6.86 7.59 -0.98
CA ALA A 17 -7.17 9.02 -1.06
C ALA A 17 -8.42 9.31 -1.91
N ARG A 18 -8.68 8.52 -2.96
CA ARG A 18 -9.84 8.68 -3.84
C ARG A 18 -11.16 8.19 -3.24
N ARG A 19 -11.15 7.42 -2.15
CA ARG A 19 -12.36 6.80 -1.58
C ARG A 19 -13.14 7.72 -0.64
N GLY A 20 -12.56 8.83 -0.18
CA GLY A 20 -13.19 9.69 0.82
C GLY A 20 -13.18 9.03 2.20
N ALA A 21 -14.32 8.51 2.66
CA ALA A 21 -14.40 7.79 3.93
C ALA A 21 -13.94 6.34 3.75
N LEU A 22 -12.96 5.91 4.54
CA LEU A 22 -12.45 4.55 4.53
C LEU A 22 -13.24 3.66 5.49
N THR A 23 -13.54 2.45 5.05
CA THR A 23 -14.03 1.38 5.93
C THR A 23 -12.86 0.57 6.49
N GLU A 24 -13.10 -0.19 7.55
CA GLU A 24 -12.09 -1.09 8.12
C GLU A 24 -11.55 -2.09 7.09
N SER A 25 -12.43 -2.62 6.23
CA SER A 25 -12.04 -3.53 5.14
C SER A 25 -11.08 -2.89 4.13
N ASP A 26 -11.25 -1.59 3.86
CA ASP A 26 -10.40 -0.85 2.94
C ASP A 26 -8.98 -0.68 3.49
N VAL A 27 -8.91 -0.40 4.80
CA VAL A 27 -7.65 -0.29 5.53
C VAL A 27 -6.96 -1.66 5.60
N ASP A 28 -7.68 -2.72 5.96
CA ASP A 28 -7.10 -4.06 6.09
C ASP A 28 -6.54 -4.57 4.75
N THR A 29 -7.24 -4.30 3.66
CA THR A 29 -6.79 -4.62 2.30
C THR A 29 -5.51 -3.86 1.94
N ALA A 30 -5.47 -2.54 2.18
CA ALA A 30 -4.29 -1.72 1.91
C ALA A 30 -3.08 -2.14 2.76
N MET A 31 -3.28 -2.46 4.04
CA MET A 31 -2.21 -2.92 4.93
C MET A 31 -1.62 -4.26 4.47
N ARG A 32 -2.44 -5.17 3.92
CA ARG A 32 -1.93 -6.42 3.32
C ARG A 32 -1.06 -6.15 2.10
N GLU A 33 -1.47 -5.25 1.21
CA GLU A 33 -0.67 -4.87 0.04
C GLU A 33 0.65 -4.21 0.44
N ILE A 34 0.62 -3.29 1.42
CA ILE A 34 1.84 -2.65 1.95
C ILE A 34 2.79 -3.70 2.51
N ARG A 35 2.28 -4.67 3.29
CA ARG A 35 3.11 -5.75 3.84
C ARG A 35 3.78 -6.56 2.73
N ILE A 36 3.05 -6.90 1.67
CA ILE A 36 3.60 -7.65 0.53
C ILE A 36 4.69 -6.82 -0.16
N ALA A 37 4.43 -5.53 -0.43
CA ALA A 37 5.39 -4.66 -1.09
C ALA A 37 6.69 -4.49 -0.28
N LEU A 38 6.61 -4.45 1.05
CA LEU A 38 7.78 -4.38 1.93
C LEU A 38 8.59 -5.69 1.92
N LEU A 39 7.91 -6.85 1.93
CA LEU A 39 8.57 -8.15 1.85
C LEU A 39 9.28 -8.35 0.50
N GLU A 40 8.66 -7.93 -0.60
CA GLU A 40 9.25 -7.99 -1.95
C GLU A 40 10.44 -7.04 -2.12
N ALA A 41 10.53 -5.99 -1.31
CA ALA A 41 11.62 -5.03 -1.32
C ALA A 41 12.77 -5.43 -0.37
N ASP A 42 12.75 -6.65 0.18
CA ASP A 42 13.72 -7.15 1.15
C ASP A 42 13.87 -6.23 2.39
N VAL A 43 12.79 -5.56 2.80
CA VAL A 43 12.74 -4.74 4.01
C VAL A 43 12.39 -5.64 5.20
N ALA A 44 13.41 -6.24 5.82
CA ALA A 44 13.30 -7.09 7.01
C ALA A 44 14.27 -6.66 8.11
#